data_AF-A0A3Q8HZA0-F1
#
_entry.id   AF-A0A3Q8HZA0-F1
#
_cell.length_a   1.000
_cell.length_b   1.000
_cell.length_c   1.000
_cell.angle_alpha   90.00
_cell.angle_beta   90.00
_cell.angle_gamma   90.00
#
_symmetry.space_group_name_H-M   'P 1'
#
loop_
_entity.id
_entity.type
_entity.pdbx_description
1 polymer ?
#
loop_
_entity_poly.entity_id
_entity_poly.type
_entity_poly.pdbx_seq_one_letter_code
_entity_poly.pdbx_strand_id
1 'polypeptide(L)'
;KFKLGLDFPNLPYLIDGSHKITQSNAILRYLARKHHLDGETEEERIRADIVENQVMDTRMQLIMLCYNPDFEKQKPEFLKTIP
;
A
#
# COMPACT_ATOMS: atom_id res chain seq x y z
N LYS A 1 15.16 -15.42 2.27
CA LYS A 1 15.19 -13.97 2.00
C LYS A 1 16.07 -13.60 0.80
N PHE A 2 17.38 -13.89 0.80
CA PHE A 2 18.33 -13.36 -0.20
C PHE A 2 18.45 -14.12 -1.54
N LYS A 3 17.80 -15.28 -1.69
CA LYS A 3 17.93 -16.13 -2.89
C LYS A 3 17.23 -15.59 -4.14
N LEU A 4 16.37 -14.58 -3.99
CA LEU A 4 15.55 -14.05 -5.09
C LEU A 4 16.23 -12.90 -5.84
N GLY A 5 17.33 -12.35 -5.31
CA GLY A 5 18.01 -11.19 -5.88
C GLY A 5 17.12 -9.95 -5.91
N LEU A 6 16.36 -9.71 -4.84
CA LEU A 6 15.58 -8.49 -4.61
C LEU A 6 16.50 -7.46 -3.95
N ASP A 7 16.47 -6.20 -4.40
CA ASP A 7 17.29 -5.13 -3.83
C ASP A 7 16.97 -4.89 -2.35
N PHE A 8 15.67 -4.86 -2.01
CA PHE A 8 15.18 -4.71 -0.64
C PHE A 8 14.22 -5.85 -0.30
N PRO A 9 14.71 -7.05 0.07
CA PRO A 9 13.83 -8.20 0.17
C PRO A 9 12.74 -7.99 1.25
N ASN A 10 11.48 -8.04 0.83
CA ASN A 10 10.31 -7.89 1.68
C ASN A 10 9.11 -8.64 1.08
N LEU A 11 8.04 -8.78 1.87
CA LEU A 11 6.73 -9.21 1.39
C LEU A 11 5.77 -8.01 1.37
N PRO A 12 4.92 -7.87 0.33
CA PRO A 12 4.92 -8.68 -0.90
C PRO A 12 6.08 -8.32 -1.85
N TYR A 13 6.34 -9.20 -2.82
CA TYR A 13 7.22 -8.97 -3.96
C TYR A 13 6.54 -9.40 -5.27
N LEU A 14 6.98 -8.83 -6.39
CA LEU A 14 6.61 -9.20 -7.76
C LEU A 14 7.90 -9.46 -8.56
N ILE A 15 7.91 -10.54 -9.34
CA ILE A 15 8.95 -10.82 -10.33
C ILE A 15 8.27 -10.92 -11.69
N ASP A 16 8.60 -10.00 -12.60
CA ASP A 16 8.04 -9.88 -13.94
C ASP A 16 9.18 -9.74 -14.97
N GLY A 17 9.62 -10.87 -15.52
CA GLY A 17 10.81 -10.96 -16.34
C GLY A 17 12.06 -10.50 -15.59
N SER A 18 12.72 -9.45 -16.08
CA SER A 18 13.87 -8.82 -15.43
C SER A 18 13.52 -7.91 -14.26
N HIS A 19 12.25 -7.50 -14.12
CA HIS A 19 11.83 -6.60 -13.04
C HIS A 19 11.58 -7.38 -11.76
N LYS A 20 12.24 -6.96 -10.68
CA LYS A 20 12.10 -7.54 -9.35
C LYS A 20 11.75 -6.44 -8.37
N ILE A 21 10.48 -6.38 -7.97
CA ILE A 21 9.93 -5.24 -7.25
C ILE A 21 9.44 -5.70 -5.88
N THR A 22 9.78 -4.93 -4.86
CA THR A 22 9.28 -5.06 -3.49
C THR A 22 8.53 -3.79 -3.10
N GLN A 23 7.76 -3.84 -2.01
CA GLN A 23 6.81 -2.80 -1.56
C GLN A 23 5.49 -2.83 -2.34
N SER A 24 4.37 -2.98 -1.62
CA SER A 24 3.04 -3.16 -2.23
C SER A 24 2.66 -2.04 -3.19
N ASN A 25 2.94 -0.79 -2.81
CA ASN A 25 2.59 0.39 -3.60
C ASN A 25 3.45 0.52 -4.86
N ALA A 26 4.75 0.22 -4.76
CA ALA A 26 5.63 0.18 -5.92
C ALA A 26 5.18 -0.88 -6.94
N ILE A 27 4.75 -2.05 -6.46
CA ILE A 27 4.19 -3.12 -7.29
C ILE A 27 2.89 -2.65 -7.96
N LEU A 28 1.97 -2.04 -7.21
CA LEU A 28 0.70 -1.52 -7.74
C LEU A 28 0.94 -0.47 -8.83
N ARG A 29 1.78 0.54 -8.56
CA ARG A 29 2.10 1.59 -9.55
C ARG A 29 2.79 1.02 -10.80
N TYR A 30 3.65 0.01 -10.65
CA TYR A 30 4.26 -0.69 -11.79
C TYR A 30 3.20 -1.33 -12.69
N LEU A 31 2.26 -2.09 -12.10
CA LEU A 31 1.18 -2.73 -12.83
C LEU A 31 0.24 -1.70 -13.46
N ALA A 32 -0.08 -0.62 -12.75
CA ALA A 32 -0.90 0.46 -13.27
C ALA A 32 -0.29 1.08 -14.52
N ARG A 33 1.01 1.43 -14.49
CA ARG A 33 1.73 1.94 -15.67
C ARG A 33 1.81 0.92 -16.80
N LYS A 34 2.08 -0.35 -16.50
CA LYS A 34 2.17 -1.44 -17.51
C LYS A 34 0.86 -1.63 -18.27
N HIS A 35 -0.28 -1.36 -17.64
CA HIS A 35 -1.61 -1.59 -18.18
C HIS A 35 -2.41 -0.31 -18.46
N HIS A 36 -1.78 0.87 -18.41
CA HIS A 36 -2.44 2.16 -18.63
C HIS A 36 -3.63 2.40 -17.68
N LEU A 37 -3.47 2.03 -16.41
CA LEU A 37 -4.45 2.25 -15.32
C LEU A 37 -3.97 3.32 -14.32
N ASP A 38 -2.92 4.06 -14.67
CA ASP A 38 -2.42 5.22 -13.91
C ASP A 38 -3.03 6.51 -14.48
N GLY A 39 -2.87 7.65 -13.80
CA GLY A 39 -3.35 8.94 -14.29
C GLY A 39 -2.69 9.35 -15.62
N GLU A 40 -3.50 9.82 -16.57
CA GLU A 40 -3.04 10.32 -17.87
C GLU A 40 -2.55 11.76 -17.77
N THR A 41 -3.18 12.55 -16.90
CA THR A 41 -2.78 13.93 -16.59
C THR A 41 -2.06 14.04 -15.25
N GLU A 42 -1.38 15.17 -15.03
CA GLU A 42 -0.74 15.45 -13.75
C GLU A 42 -1.77 15.56 -12.62
N GLU A 43 -2.93 16.17 -12.88
CA GLU A 43 -4.01 16.28 -11.91
C GLU A 43 -4.56 14.90 -11.50
N GLU A 44 -4.66 13.96 -12.43
CA GLU A 44 -5.09 12.59 -12.13
C GLU A 44 -4.04 11.84 -11.31
N ARG A 45 -2.75 12.00 -11.62
CA ARG A 45 -1.65 11.40 -10.85
C ARG A 45 -1.58 11.95 -9.44
N ILE A 46 -1.72 13.27 -9.27
CA ILE A 46 -1.79 13.92 -7.96
C ILE A 46 -2.96 13.33 -7.15
N ARG A 47 -4.13 13.14 -7.77
CA ARG A 47 -5.27 12.52 -7.09
C ARG A 47 -4.99 11.07 -6.69
N ALA A 48 -4.37 10.29 -7.57
CA ALA A 48 -3.99 8.90 -7.28
C ALA A 48 -3.00 8.83 -6.10
N ASP A 49 -1.99 9.71 -6.09
CA ASP A 49 -0.99 9.78 -5.02
C ASP A 49 -1.63 10.18 -3.67
N ILE A 50 -2.54 11.16 -3.67
CA ILE A 50 -3.26 11.57 -2.46
C ILE A 50 -4.08 10.40 -1.92
N VAL A 51 -4.88 9.75 -2.76
CA VAL A 51 -5.75 8.65 -2.35
C VAL A 51 -4.94 7.45 -1.86
N GLU A 52 -3.87 7.10 -2.56
CA GLU A 52 -2.99 6.01 -2.16
C GLU A 52 -2.40 6.25 -0.77
N ASN A 53 -1.85 7.44 -0.50
CA ASN A 53 -1.28 7.75 0.82
C ASN A 53 -2.35 7.77 1.91
N GLN A 54 -3.52 8.38 1.65
CA GLN A 54 -4.62 8.39 2.60
C GLN A 54 -5.11 6.97 2.95
N VAL A 55 -5.21 6.09 1.96
CA VAL A 55 -5.57 4.67 2.18
C VAL A 55 -4.50 3.95 2.99
N MET A 56 -3.21 4.23 2.78
CA MET A 56 -2.14 3.64 3.60
C MET A 56 -2.25 4.08 5.06
N ASP A 57 -2.49 5.36 5.34
CA ASP A 57 -2.64 5.86 6.70
C ASP A 57 -3.83 5.22 7.41
N THR A 58 -4.99 5.19 6.76
CA THR A 58 -6.19 4.53 7.30
C THR A 58 -5.97 3.04 7.53
N ARG A 59 -5.31 2.35 6.58
CA ARG A 59 -4.97 0.93 6.72
C ARG A 59 -4.03 0.68 7.88
N MET A 60 -3.03 1.54 8.08
CA MET A 60 -2.09 1.42 9.20
C MET A 60 -2.79 1.61 10.54
N GLN A 61 -3.70 2.60 10.66
CA GLN A 61 -4.50 2.77 11.88
C GLN A 61 -5.36 1.52 12.18
N LEU A 62 -6.01 0.95 11.16
CA LEU A 62 -6.79 -0.27 11.31
C LEU A 62 -5.92 -1.47 11.72
N ILE A 63 -4.74 -1.64 11.12
CA ILE A 63 -3.79 -2.69 11.49
C ILE A 63 -3.39 -2.55 12.97
N MET A 64 -3.05 -1.33 13.40
CA MET A 64 -2.67 -1.06 14.79
C MET A 64 -3.80 -1.39 15.76
N LEU A 65 -5.06 -1.08 15.41
CA LEU A 65 -6.22 -1.47 16.20
C LEU A 65 -6.36 -3.00 16.27
N CYS A 66 -6.43 -3.67 15.12
CA CYS A 66 -6.75 -5.10 15.01
C CYS A 66 -5.72 -6.01 15.72
N TYR A 67 -4.45 -5.61 15.76
CA TYR A 67 -3.40 -6.35 16.46
C TYR A 67 -3.18 -5.89 17.91
N ASN A 68 -3.93 -4.89 18.39
CA ASN A 68 -3.84 -4.45 19.78
C ASN A 68 -4.51 -5.47 20.72
N PRO A 69 -3.85 -5.92 21.81
CA PRO A 69 -4.49 -6.76 22.83
C PRO A 69 -5.76 -6.15 23.45
N ASP A 70 -5.86 -4.81 23.46
CA ASP A 70 -7.04 -4.07 23.95
C ASP A 70 -8.04 -3.71 22.83
N PHE A 71 -8.05 -4.46 21.72
CA PHE A 71 -8.91 -4.23 20.54
C PHE A 71 -10.35 -3.83 20.90
N GLU A 72 -11.03 -4.63 21.72
CA GLU A 72 -12.45 -4.40 22.07
C GLU A 72 -12.68 -3.08 22.80
N LYS A 73 -11.68 -2.59 23.55
CA LYS A 73 -11.77 -1.30 24.26
C LYS A 73 -11.53 -0.12 23.33
N GLN A 74 -10.62 -0.27 22.36
CA GLN A 74 -10.19 0.82 21.47
C GLN A 74 -11.07 0.96 20.22
N LYS A 75 -11.71 -0.13 19.79
CA LYS A 75 -12.57 -0.16 18.59
C LYS A 75 -13.66 0.93 18.59
N PRO A 76 -14.41 1.20 19.67
CA PRO A 76 -15.44 2.24 19.65
C PRO A 76 -14.90 3.64 19.34
N GLU A 77 -13.69 3.97 19.79
CA GLU A 77 -13.09 5.27 19.52
C GLU A 77 -12.57 5.36 18.09
N PHE A 78 -11.90 4.32 17.60
CA PHE A 78 -11.47 4.24 16.20
C PHE A 78 -12.64 4.38 15.21
N LEU A 79 -13.80 3.78 15.49
CA LEU A 79 -14.97 3.90 14.62
C LEU A 79 -15.48 5.36 14.49
N LYS A 80 -15.20 6.24 15.46
CA LYS A 80 -15.53 7.67 15.37
C LYS A 80 -14.55 8.45 14.51
N THR A 81 -13.35 7.92 14.27
CA THR A 81 -12.30 8.58 13.47
C THR A 81 -12.33 8.17 11.99
N ILE A 82 -13.16 7.20 11.63
CA ILE A 82 -13.37 6.84 10.22
C ILE A 82 -14.12 8.00 9.54
N PRO A 83 -13.63 8.50 8.38
CA PRO A 83 -14.32 9.52 7.59
C PRO A 83 -15.75 9.14 7.18
#